data_AF-A0A6P5GMV4-F1
#
_entry.id   AF-A0A6P5GMV4-F1
#
_cell.length_a   1.000
_cell.length_b   1.000
_cell.length_c   1.000
_cell.angle_alpha   90.00
_cell.angle_beta   90.00
_cell.angle_gamma   90.00
#
_symmetry.space_group_name_H-M   'P 1'
#
loop_
_entity.id
_entity.type
_entity.pdbx_description
1 polymer ?
#
loop_
_entity_poly.entity_id
_entity_poly.type
_entity_poly.pdbx_seq_one_letter_code
_entity_poly.pdbx_strand_id
1 'polypeptide(L)'
;MLQKNACCRRLTSENFVGGSGDCRLKDLSNCLTASRELLKAIIHVLGPCDRHFSAISLVFALHAEIYHASEHLVCLMAEKRSDCCETICRKNLEEKRSIRCLIQPIIKELQSEKILRKRTERINKELGLEFTKLKDSLTKTSQELENERRSREVAEKMCSDLSREYAERKAAVEELKRQFVKVQEELEDEREMLQIADEWREERVQMKIYEAKLEFEEKSAVVDRLRNELEAFLTAKRTEEPEADDEDGESQSSGLHSIKLHIERDNETETRLNSLEEEGRESNYGDRAVQDDENYMKGLWKRMLSDSKDAIAQCLVPEEDEACEEESNVAEMVKAMRERVNGEIVERGGKMLQSHVQIPSM
;
A
#
# COMPACT_ATOMS: atom_id res chain seq x y z
N MET A 1 -11.46 19.95 47.07
CA MET A 1 -11.19 21.39 46.88
C MET A 1 -12.48 22.01 46.37
N LEU A 2 -13.19 22.96 46.99
CA LEU A 2 -12.95 23.89 48.08
C LEU A 2 -14.29 24.09 48.80
N GLN A 3 -14.26 24.06 50.13
CA GLN A 3 -15.26 24.70 50.99
C GLN A 3 -15.41 26.16 50.56
N LYS A 4 -16.64 26.61 50.27
CA LYS A 4 -16.97 28.03 50.25
C LYS A 4 -18.22 28.31 51.07
N ASN A 5 -17.94 28.64 52.32
CA ASN A 5 -18.51 29.76 53.07
C ASN A 5 -20.01 29.71 53.42
N ALA A 6 -20.25 29.15 54.61
CA ALA A 6 -21.30 29.61 55.50
C ALA A 6 -21.05 31.09 55.89
N CYS A 7 -21.79 32.03 55.29
CA CYS A 7 -21.77 33.45 55.66
C CYS A 7 -23.17 34.05 55.87
N CYS A 8 -24.16 33.23 56.21
CA CYS A 8 -25.50 33.72 56.56
C CYS A 8 -25.91 33.28 57.97
N ARG A 9 -25.13 33.68 58.98
CA ARG A 9 -25.58 33.71 60.35
C ARG A 9 -25.01 34.94 61.02
N ARG A 10 -25.89 35.93 61.23
CA ARG A 10 -25.87 36.98 62.29
C ARG A 10 -26.32 38.33 61.73
N LEU A 11 -27.64 38.49 61.59
CA LEU A 11 -28.30 39.80 61.74
C LEU A 11 -29.62 39.55 62.48
N THR A 12 -29.50 39.05 63.70
CA THR A 12 -30.49 39.26 64.75
C THR A 12 -29.83 40.15 65.77
N SER A 13 -30.53 41.20 66.19
CA SER A 13 -30.16 42.11 67.27
C SER A 13 -28.98 43.02 66.94
N GLU A 14 -29.27 44.30 66.67
CA GLU A 14 -28.62 45.38 67.42
C GLU A 14 -29.33 46.73 67.18
N ASN A 15 -29.76 47.32 68.30
CA ASN A 15 -29.90 48.77 68.51
C ASN A 15 -31.16 49.49 67.99
N PHE A 16 -32.32 49.12 68.53
CA PHE A 16 -33.38 50.10 68.81
C PHE A 16 -33.21 50.66 70.22
N VAL A 17 -32.18 51.49 70.43
CA VAL A 17 -32.08 52.35 71.62
C VAL A 17 -32.79 53.65 71.28
N GLY A 18 -34.13 53.60 71.30
CA GLY A 18 -35.01 54.74 71.06
C GLY A 18 -36.14 54.81 72.08
N GLY A 19 -35.92 54.31 73.31
CA GLY A 19 -36.99 54.15 74.30
C GLY A 19 -37.04 55.24 75.39
N SER A 20 -36.04 56.11 75.51
CA SER A 20 -35.95 56.98 76.70
C SER A 20 -36.67 58.33 76.54
N GLY A 21 -36.70 58.90 75.33
CA GLY A 21 -37.30 60.24 75.09
C GLY A 21 -38.83 60.21 74.98
N ASP A 22 -39.38 59.25 74.22
CA ASP A 22 -40.82 59.16 73.96
C ASP A 22 -41.61 58.76 75.22
N CYS A 23 -41.05 57.90 76.08
CA CYS A 23 -41.66 57.57 77.37
C CYS A 23 -41.74 58.80 78.27
N ARG A 24 -40.69 59.63 78.33
CA ARG A 24 -40.66 60.84 79.15
C ARG A 24 -41.65 61.90 78.66
N LEU A 25 -41.77 62.12 77.35
CA LEU A 25 -42.77 63.04 76.79
C LEU A 25 -44.19 62.53 77.01
N LYS A 26 -44.40 61.21 76.90
CA LYS A 26 -45.69 60.57 77.15
C LYS A 26 -46.11 60.68 78.63
N ASP A 27 -45.17 60.51 79.56
CA ASP A 27 -45.41 60.66 80.99
C ASP A 27 -45.76 62.11 81.35
N LEU A 28 -45.03 63.08 80.81
CA LEU A 28 -45.34 64.51 80.97
C LEU A 28 -46.73 64.87 80.40
N SER A 29 -47.12 64.31 79.25
CA SER A 29 -48.46 64.45 78.69
C SER A 29 -49.54 63.94 79.66
N ASN A 30 -49.32 62.76 80.25
CA ASN A 30 -50.25 62.17 81.19
C ASN A 30 -50.34 63.02 82.49
N CYS A 31 -49.22 63.55 82.98
CA CYS A 31 -49.18 64.45 84.15
C CYS A 31 -49.91 65.78 83.92
N LEU A 32 -49.73 66.41 82.75
CA LEU A 32 -50.45 67.63 82.39
C LEU A 32 -51.95 67.37 82.23
N THR A 33 -52.34 66.21 81.69
CA THR A 33 -53.75 65.78 81.60
C THR A 33 -54.36 65.65 82.98
N ALA A 34 -53.67 64.96 83.91
CA ALA A 34 -54.13 64.86 85.29
C ALA A 34 -54.25 66.24 85.97
N SER A 35 -53.27 67.12 85.77
CA SER A 35 -53.27 68.48 86.31
C SER A 35 -54.43 69.32 85.78
N ARG A 36 -54.79 69.15 84.49
CA ARG A 36 -55.96 69.81 83.89
C ARG A 36 -57.28 69.32 84.48
N GLU A 37 -57.44 68.01 84.69
CA GLU A 37 -58.65 67.47 85.31
C GLU A 37 -58.80 67.93 86.77
N LEU A 38 -57.69 68.06 87.51
CA LEU A 38 -57.70 68.65 88.86
C LEU A 38 -58.14 70.12 88.82
N LEU A 39 -57.67 70.92 87.86
CA LEU A 39 -58.14 72.31 87.70
C LEU A 39 -59.63 72.38 87.35
N LYS A 40 -60.15 71.47 86.50
CA LYS A 40 -61.60 71.40 86.22
C LYS A 40 -62.41 71.09 87.48
N ALA A 41 -61.93 70.19 88.33
CA ALA A 41 -62.55 69.89 89.61
C ALA A 41 -62.53 71.11 90.55
N ILE A 42 -61.41 71.85 90.60
CA ILE A 42 -61.28 73.09 91.38
C ILE A 42 -62.25 74.17 90.87
N ILE A 43 -62.32 74.40 89.56
CA ILE A 43 -63.28 75.34 88.94
C ILE A 43 -64.72 74.99 89.34
N HIS A 44 -65.06 73.70 89.36
CA HIS A 44 -66.38 73.22 89.74
C HIS A 44 -66.70 73.46 91.23
N VAL A 45 -65.73 73.24 92.14
CA VAL A 45 -65.87 73.44 93.59
C VAL A 45 -65.93 74.92 93.98
N LEU A 46 -65.19 75.79 93.31
CA LEU A 46 -65.21 77.24 93.60
C LEU A 46 -66.54 77.92 93.25
N GLY A 47 -67.37 77.30 92.40
CA GLY A 47 -68.73 77.75 92.08
C GLY A 47 -68.82 79.18 91.51
N PRO A 48 -69.99 79.64 91.04
CA PRO A 48 -70.19 81.02 90.58
C PRO A 48 -70.22 82.08 91.70
N CYS A 49 -69.65 81.82 92.88
CA CYS A 49 -69.83 82.66 94.06
C CYS A 49 -69.04 83.99 93.95
N ASP A 50 -69.74 85.12 94.00
CA ASP A 50 -69.24 86.51 93.88
C ASP A 50 -68.15 86.94 94.90
N ARG A 51 -67.68 86.07 95.79
CA ARG A 51 -66.68 86.39 96.84
C ARG A 51 -65.22 86.06 96.48
N HIS A 52 -64.95 85.48 95.31
CA HIS A 52 -63.61 84.95 94.94
C HIS A 52 -63.12 85.30 93.51
N PHE A 53 -63.48 86.48 92.98
CA PHE A 53 -63.15 86.90 91.60
C PHE A 53 -61.66 86.78 91.22
N SER A 54 -60.75 87.15 92.13
CA SER A 54 -59.29 87.07 91.89
C SER A 54 -58.77 85.61 91.83
N ALA A 55 -59.29 84.72 92.68
CA ALA A 55 -58.92 83.31 92.69
C ALA A 55 -59.44 82.59 91.43
N ILE A 56 -60.67 82.91 90.99
CA ILE A 56 -61.26 82.38 89.77
C ILE A 56 -60.44 82.82 88.54
N SER A 57 -60.06 84.10 88.44
CA SER A 57 -59.22 84.61 87.35
C SER A 57 -57.85 83.92 87.29
N LEU A 58 -57.21 83.67 88.44
CA LEU A 58 -55.94 82.94 88.51
C LEU A 58 -56.09 81.47 88.08
N VAL A 59 -57.17 80.80 88.48
CA VAL A 59 -57.46 79.43 88.06
C VAL A 59 -57.70 79.34 86.55
N PHE A 60 -58.40 80.32 85.95
CA PHE A 60 -58.54 80.39 84.49
C PHE A 60 -57.21 80.66 83.78
N ALA A 61 -56.35 81.52 84.32
CA ALA A 61 -55.00 81.76 83.79
C ALA A 61 -54.13 80.49 83.87
N LEU A 62 -54.16 79.77 85.00
CA LEU A 62 -53.48 78.48 85.16
C LEU A 62 -54.04 77.41 84.22
N HIS A 63 -55.36 77.36 84.03
CA HIS A 63 -55.99 76.43 83.10
C HIS A 63 -55.58 76.73 81.65
N ALA A 64 -55.49 78.01 81.25
CA ALA A 64 -54.98 78.42 79.95
C ALA A 64 -53.50 78.06 79.78
N GLU A 65 -52.66 78.26 80.79
CA GLU A 65 -51.23 77.92 80.74
C GLU A 65 -51.00 76.40 80.64
N ILE A 66 -51.74 75.59 81.40
CA ILE A 66 -51.70 74.12 81.27
C ILE A 66 -52.22 73.68 79.90
N TYR A 67 -53.23 74.35 79.35
CA TYR A 67 -53.73 74.09 78.01
C TYR A 67 -52.66 74.39 76.95
N HIS A 68 -52.01 75.56 77.00
CA HIS A 68 -50.92 75.93 76.11
C HIS A 68 -49.70 75.00 76.24
N ALA A 69 -49.33 74.60 77.46
CA ALA A 69 -48.26 73.63 77.70
C ALA A 69 -48.59 72.24 77.14
N SER A 70 -49.87 71.82 77.23
CA SER A 70 -50.33 70.54 76.68
C SER A 70 -50.30 70.53 75.15
N GLU A 71 -50.79 71.61 74.51
CA GLU A 71 -50.72 71.80 73.05
C GLU A 71 -49.26 71.79 72.56
N HIS A 72 -48.38 72.57 73.22
CA HIS A 72 -46.97 72.62 72.88
C HIS A 72 -46.28 71.25 73.00
N LEU A 73 -46.59 70.49 74.05
CA LEU A 73 -46.04 69.15 74.23
C LEU A 73 -46.60 68.15 73.17
N VAL A 74 -47.85 68.29 72.74
CA VAL A 74 -48.41 67.52 71.62
C VAL A 74 -47.70 67.84 70.31
N CYS A 75 -47.46 69.11 70.01
CA CYS A 75 -46.67 69.54 68.84
C CYS A 75 -45.25 68.97 68.87
N LEU A 76 -44.56 69.07 70.00
CA LEU A 76 -43.20 68.52 70.18
C LEU A 76 -43.17 66.99 70.03
N MET A 77 -44.17 66.27 70.56
CA MET A 77 -44.28 64.82 70.35
C MET A 77 -44.51 64.47 68.87
N ALA A 78 -45.31 65.26 68.15
CA ALA A 78 -45.53 65.05 66.72
C ALA A 78 -44.26 65.31 65.91
N GLU A 79 -43.53 66.37 66.20
CA GLU A 79 -42.24 66.70 65.57
C GLU A 79 -41.19 65.61 65.82
N LYS A 80 -41.03 65.15 67.08
CA LYS A 80 -40.08 64.07 67.42
C LYS A 80 -40.41 62.75 66.75
N ARG A 81 -41.71 62.42 66.62
CA ARG A 81 -42.15 61.24 65.87
C ARG A 81 -41.87 61.39 64.37
N SER A 82 -42.08 62.58 63.80
CA SER A 82 -41.76 62.86 62.40
C SER A 82 -40.26 62.70 62.12
N ASP A 83 -39.41 63.32 62.95
CA ASP A 83 -37.94 63.25 62.83
C ASP A 83 -37.41 61.80 62.93
N CYS A 84 -37.99 61.01 63.86
CA CYS A 84 -37.65 59.61 64.05
C CYS A 84 -38.05 58.77 62.82
N CYS A 85 -39.28 58.96 62.34
CA CYS A 85 -39.78 58.32 61.12
C CYS A 85 -38.91 58.67 59.90
N GLU A 86 -38.54 59.94 59.71
CA GLU A 86 -37.67 60.36 58.60
C GLU A 86 -36.28 59.70 58.69
N THR A 87 -35.69 59.65 59.89
CA THR A 87 -34.40 59.01 60.12
C THR A 87 -34.44 57.50 59.83
N ILE A 88 -35.49 56.81 60.26
CA ILE A 88 -35.70 55.37 59.98
C ILE A 88 -35.90 55.15 58.47
N CYS A 89 -36.75 55.96 57.83
CA CYS A 89 -36.97 55.92 56.38
C CYS A 89 -35.68 56.10 55.60
N ARG A 90 -34.84 57.07 55.99
CA ARG A 90 -33.53 57.33 55.38
C ARG A 90 -32.59 56.14 55.52
N LYS A 91 -32.45 55.55 56.71
CA LYS A 91 -31.61 54.35 56.94
C LYS A 91 -32.09 53.16 56.12
N ASN A 92 -33.40 52.89 56.12
CA ASN A 92 -33.99 51.81 55.33
C ASN A 92 -33.76 52.00 53.82
N LEU A 93 -33.81 53.24 53.34
CA LEU A 93 -33.55 53.54 51.94
C LEU A 93 -32.08 53.32 51.58
N GLU A 94 -31.17 53.70 52.48
CA GLU A 94 -29.73 53.50 52.30
C GLU A 94 -29.33 52.02 52.33
N GLU A 95 -29.88 51.24 53.26
CA GLU A 95 -29.70 49.79 53.29
C GLU A 95 -30.25 49.13 52.02
N LYS A 96 -31.44 49.53 51.56
CA LYS A 96 -32.00 49.05 50.28
C LYS A 96 -31.13 49.42 49.08
N ARG A 97 -30.49 50.60 49.09
CA ARG A 97 -29.53 51.00 48.04
C ARG A 97 -28.26 50.14 48.11
N SER A 98 -27.67 50.00 49.29
CA SER A 98 -26.49 49.18 49.53
C SER A 98 -26.70 47.73 49.08
N ILE A 99 -27.80 47.10 49.50
CA ILE A 99 -28.17 45.75 49.08
C ILE A 99 -28.32 45.67 47.56
N ARG A 100 -28.97 46.65 46.93
CA ARG A 100 -29.12 46.70 45.47
C ARG A 100 -27.77 46.84 44.76
N CYS A 101 -26.88 47.67 45.27
CA CYS A 101 -25.52 47.84 44.77
C CYS A 101 -24.70 46.54 44.87
N LEU A 102 -24.88 45.74 45.93
CA LEU A 102 -24.21 44.44 46.09
C LEU A 102 -24.81 43.36 45.19
N ILE A 103 -26.12 43.38 44.93
CA ILE A 103 -26.80 42.39 44.09
C ILE A 103 -26.56 42.65 42.59
N GLN A 104 -26.48 43.91 42.16
CA GLN A 104 -26.31 44.27 40.76
C GLN A 104 -25.08 43.62 40.06
N PRO A 105 -23.87 43.58 40.65
CA PRO A 105 -22.73 42.88 40.04
C PRO A 105 -22.96 41.38 39.97
N ILE A 106 -23.56 40.75 40.99
CA ILE A 106 -23.88 39.32 40.99
C ILE A 106 -24.83 38.97 39.84
N ILE A 107 -25.84 39.81 39.58
CA ILE A 107 -26.75 39.61 38.44
C ILE A 107 -25.99 39.70 37.11
N LYS A 108 -25.10 40.68 36.95
CA LYS A 108 -24.28 40.84 35.73
C LYS A 108 -23.35 39.64 35.52
N GLU A 109 -22.68 39.18 36.57
CA GLU A 109 -21.83 37.98 36.54
C GLU A 109 -22.65 36.75 36.16
N LEU A 110 -23.81 36.53 36.77
CA LEU A 110 -24.69 35.40 36.47
C LEU A 110 -25.21 35.43 35.02
N GLN A 111 -25.48 36.62 34.48
CA GLN A 111 -25.84 36.77 33.06
C GLN A 111 -24.67 36.42 32.14
N SER A 112 -23.46 36.89 32.45
CA SER A 112 -22.25 36.55 31.68
C SER A 112 -21.94 35.06 31.72
N GLU A 113 -22.04 34.43 32.90
CA GLU A 113 -21.84 33.00 33.10
C GLU A 113 -22.86 32.18 32.32
N LYS A 114 -24.13 32.60 32.29
CA LYS A 114 -25.17 31.96 31.48
C LYS A 114 -24.84 31.98 29.98
N ILE A 115 -24.26 33.07 29.48
CA ILE A 115 -23.85 33.19 28.07
C ILE A 115 -22.64 32.29 27.78
N LEU A 116 -21.64 32.30 28.66
CA LEU A 116 -20.45 31.47 28.55
C LEU A 116 -20.80 29.99 28.59
N ARG A 117 -21.62 29.56 29.56
CA ARG A 117 -22.12 28.19 29.66
C ARG A 117 -22.81 27.74 28.37
N LYS A 118 -23.72 28.56 27.82
CA LYS A 118 -24.38 28.25 26.54
C LYS A 118 -23.41 28.17 25.37
N ARG A 119 -22.32 28.95 25.37
CA ARG A 119 -21.27 28.87 24.35
C ARG A 119 -20.49 27.58 24.48
N THR A 120 -20.08 27.22 25.70
CA THR A 120 -19.37 25.97 25.98
C THR A 120 -20.21 24.75 25.65
N GLU A 121 -21.51 24.76 26.00
CA GLU A 121 -22.43 23.67 25.64
C GLU A 121 -22.58 23.51 24.12
N ARG A 122 -22.59 24.60 23.35
CA ARG A 122 -22.59 24.54 21.88
C ARG A 122 -21.30 23.94 21.34
N ILE A 123 -20.15 24.44 21.80
CA ILE A 123 -18.84 23.93 21.37
C ILE A 123 -18.69 22.45 21.75
N ASN A 124 -19.14 22.03 22.94
CA ASN A 124 -19.10 20.62 23.34
C ASN A 124 -19.96 19.73 22.43
N LYS A 125 -21.12 20.21 21.98
CA LYS A 125 -21.95 19.48 21.00
C LYS A 125 -21.26 19.38 19.65
N GLU A 126 -20.65 20.47 19.19
CA GLU A 126 -19.90 20.51 17.93
C GLU A 126 -18.68 19.59 17.97
N LEU A 127 -17.88 19.64 19.03
CA LEU A 127 -16.77 18.71 19.27
C LEU A 127 -17.24 17.26 19.34
N GLY A 128 -18.42 16.99 19.93
CA GLY A 128 -19.02 15.66 19.93
C GLY A 128 -19.31 15.15 18.51
N LEU A 129 -19.86 16.00 17.65
CA LEU A 129 -20.13 15.67 16.25
C LEU A 129 -18.83 15.44 15.47
N GLU A 130 -17.85 16.34 15.60
CA GLU A 130 -16.54 16.18 14.95
C GLU A 130 -15.82 14.92 15.44
N PHE A 131 -15.90 14.59 16.73
CA PHE A 131 -15.36 13.34 17.26
C PHE A 131 -16.03 12.11 16.64
N THR A 132 -17.35 12.11 16.47
CA THR A 132 -18.05 11.01 15.78
C THR A 132 -17.64 10.90 14.31
N LYS A 133 -17.52 12.02 13.58
CA LYS A 133 -17.05 12.02 12.19
C LYS A 133 -15.62 11.48 12.07
N LEU A 134 -14.72 11.91 12.94
CA LEU A 134 -13.33 11.42 12.98
C LEU A 134 -13.25 9.93 13.34
N LYS A 135 -14.12 9.47 14.24
CA LYS A 135 -14.22 8.05 14.56
C LYS A 135 -14.68 7.24 13.34
N ASP A 136 -15.68 7.71 12.62
CA ASP A 136 -16.20 7.05 11.43
C ASP A 136 -15.19 7.07 10.26
N SER A 137 -14.45 8.16 10.08
CA SER A 137 -13.37 8.20 9.08
C SER A 137 -12.21 7.29 9.46
N LEU A 138 -11.86 7.20 10.75
CA LEU A 138 -10.83 6.30 11.25
C LEU A 138 -11.23 4.82 11.09
N THR A 139 -12.48 4.45 11.38
CA THR A 139 -12.94 3.07 11.17
C THR A 139 -12.96 2.71 9.69
N LYS A 140 -13.40 3.62 8.82
CA LYS A 140 -13.37 3.42 7.37
C LYS A 140 -11.95 3.23 6.84
N THR A 141 -11.03 4.13 7.19
CA THR A 141 -9.62 4.02 6.77
C THR A 141 -8.94 2.78 7.33
N SER A 142 -9.27 2.38 8.57
CA SER A 142 -8.79 1.11 9.14
C SER A 142 -9.32 -0.11 8.38
N GLN A 143 -10.57 -0.08 7.91
CA GLN A 143 -11.15 -1.17 7.12
C GLN A 143 -10.52 -1.24 5.72
N GLU A 144 -10.30 -0.09 5.08
CA GLU A 144 -9.62 0.02 3.79
C GLU A 144 -8.19 -0.52 3.89
N LEU A 145 -7.44 -0.15 4.93
CA LEU A 145 -6.10 -0.67 5.20
C LEU A 145 -6.09 -2.20 5.37
N GLU A 146 -7.07 -2.75 6.08
CA GLU A 146 -7.16 -4.19 6.28
C GLU A 146 -7.54 -4.94 4.99
N ASN A 147 -8.38 -4.33 4.15
CA ASN A 147 -8.68 -4.86 2.82
C ASN A 147 -7.44 -4.85 1.92
N GLU A 148 -6.69 -3.74 1.91
CA GLU A 148 -5.45 -3.61 1.16
C GLU A 148 -4.40 -4.64 1.60
N ARG A 149 -4.26 -4.88 2.92
CA ARG A 149 -3.38 -5.95 3.45
C ARG A 149 -3.77 -7.32 2.91
N ARG A 150 -5.06 -7.66 2.93
CA ARG A 150 -5.55 -8.94 2.39
C ARG A 150 -5.31 -9.06 0.89
N SER A 151 -5.51 -7.98 0.11
CA SER A 151 -5.19 -7.97 -1.32
C SER A 151 -3.69 -8.19 -1.57
N ARG A 152 -2.84 -7.53 -0.78
CA ARG A 152 -1.38 -7.70 -0.87
C ARG A 152 -0.94 -9.12 -0.53
N GLU A 153 -1.49 -9.72 0.52
CA GLU A 153 -1.19 -11.12 0.89
C GLU A 153 -1.54 -12.09 -0.24
N VAL A 154 -2.63 -11.85 -0.98
CA VAL A 154 -3.00 -12.66 -2.15
C VAL A 154 -2.01 -12.45 -3.29
N ALA A 155 -1.64 -11.20 -3.58
CA ALA A 155 -0.66 -10.88 -4.61
C ALA A 155 0.73 -11.48 -4.29
N GLU A 156 1.19 -11.40 -3.04
CA GLU A 156 2.45 -12.01 -2.59
C GLU A 156 2.45 -13.53 -2.75
N LYS A 157 1.32 -14.19 -2.46
CA LYS A 157 1.16 -15.63 -2.70
C LYS A 157 1.25 -15.95 -4.20
N MET A 158 0.53 -15.22 -5.04
CA MET A 158 0.59 -15.39 -6.49
C MET A 158 2.00 -15.18 -7.04
N CYS A 159 2.70 -14.13 -6.60
CA CYS A 159 4.08 -13.88 -7.01
C CYS A 159 5.03 -15.01 -6.57
N SER A 160 4.83 -15.55 -5.36
CA SER A 160 5.60 -16.68 -4.85
C SER A 160 5.35 -17.96 -5.66
N ASP A 161 4.10 -18.24 -6.00
CA ASP A 161 3.72 -19.38 -6.83
C ASP A 161 4.25 -19.24 -8.26
N LEU A 162 4.13 -18.07 -8.88
CA LEU A 162 4.68 -17.79 -10.21
C LEU A 162 6.20 -17.92 -10.23
N SER A 163 6.89 -17.42 -9.19
CA SER A 163 8.34 -17.55 -9.06
C SER A 163 8.78 -19.03 -8.97
N ARG A 164 8.02 -19.83 -8.20
CA ARG A 164 8.26 -21.27 -8.08
C ARG A 164 8.00 -21.99 -9.42
N GLU A 165 6.87 -21.73 -10.07
CA GLU A 165 6.55 -22.31 -11.38
C GLU A 165 7.59 -21.95 -12.44
N TYR A 166 8.06 -20.70 -12.46
CA TYR A 166 9.11 -20.27 -13.37
C TYR A 166 10.42 -21.03 -13.11
N ALA A 167 10.82 -21.18 -11.84
CA ALA A 167 12.01 -21.95 -11.48
C ALA A 167 11.89 -23.43 -11.90
N GLU A 168 10.73 -24.04 -11.68
CA GLU A 168 10.43 -25.42 -12.10
C GLU A 168 10.48 -25.57 -13.63
N ARG A 169 9.83 -24.67 -14.38
CA ARG A 169 9.87 -24.67 -15.86
C ARG A 169 11.28 -24.47 -16.39
N LYS A 170 12.04 -23.54 -15.80
CA LYS A 170 13.44 -23.31 -16.17
C LYS A 170 14.28 -24.56 -15.95
N ALA A 171 14.12 -25.25 -14.82
CA ALA A 171 14.82 -26.50 -14.55
C ALA A 171 14.45 -27.60 -15.57
N ALA A 172 13.16 -27.72 -15.93
CA ALA A 172 12.71 -28.67 -16.95
C ALA A 172 13.31 -28.38 -18.33
N VAL A 173 13.41 -27.11 -18.72
CA VAL A 173 14.06 -26.70 -19.98
C VAL A 173 15.55 -27.04 -19.97
N GLU A 174 16.27 -26.79 -18.88
CA GLU A 174 17.68 -27.16 -18.78
C GLU A 174 17.90 -28.67 -18.82
N GLU A 175 17.03 -29.47 -18.19
CA GLU A 175 17.11 -30.94 -18.31
C GLU A 175 16.82 -31.42 -19.74
N LEU A 176 15.84 -30.84 -20.43
CA LEU A 176 15.58 -31.15 -21.84
C LEU A 176 16.78 -30.81 -22.74
N LYS A 177 17.46 -29.68 -22.51
CA LYS A 177 18.70 -29.36 -23.23
C LYS A 177 19.78 -30.41 -22.99
N ARG A 178 19.94 -30.87 -21.75
CA ARG A 178 20.89 -31.93 -21.40
C ARG A 178 20.55 -33.25 -22.12
N GLN A 179 19.27 -33.60 -22.16
CA GLN A 179 18.80 -34.79 -22.89
C GLN A 179 19.01 -34.66 -24.40
N PHE A 180 18.76 -33.48 -24.96
CA PHE A 180 19.01 -33.22 -26.38
C PHE A 180 20.48 -33.39 -26.75
N VAL A 181 21.41 -32.84 -25.95
CA VAL A 181 22.85 -33.03 -26.17
C VAL A 181 23.22 -34.51 -26.12
N LYS A 182 22.69 -35.26 -25.15
CA LYS A 182 22.94 -36.71 -25.04
C LYS A 182 22.44 -37.49 -26.26
N VAL A 183 21.23 -37.18 -26.74
CA VAL A 183 20.68 -37.81 -27.95
C VAL A 183 21.51 -37.44 -29.19
N GLN A 184 22.01 -36.21 -29.26
CA GLN A 184 22.87 -35.79 -30.36
C GLN A 184 24.21 -36.55 -30.35
N GLU A 185 24.82 -36.75 -29.18
CA GLU A 185 26.02 -37.59 -29.02
C GLU A 185 25.75 -39.04 -29.45
N GLU A 186 24.65 -39.65 -28.98
CA GLU A 186 24.26 -41.01 -29.36
C GLU A 186 24.05 -41.18 -30.89
N LEU A 187 23.49 -40.16 -31.55
CA LEU A 187 23.30 -40.17 -33.00
C LEU A 187 24.61 -40.01 -33.78
N GLU A 188 25.58 -39.27 -33.26
CA GLU A 188 26.90 -39.16 -33.88
C GLU A 188 27.66 -40.48 -33.73
N ASP A 189 27.61 -41.13 -32.56
CA ASP A 189 28.18 -42.46 -32.33
C ASP A 189 27.58 -43.51 -33.29
N GLU A 190 26.26 -43.48 -33.52
CA GLU A 190 25.60 -44.36 -34.50
C GLU A 190 26.07 -44.08 -35.94
N ARG A 191 26.28 -42.80 -36.30
CA ARG A 191 26.82 -42.44 -37.62
C ARG A 191 28.25 -42.92 -37.81
N GLU A 192 29.12 -42.73 -36.82
CA GLU A 192 30.49 -43.22 -36.84
C GLU A 192 30.52 -44.75 -36.97
N MET A 193 29.67 -45.46 -36.22
CA MET A 193 29.56 -46.92 -36.31
C MET A 193 29.16 -47.38 -37.72
N LEU A 194 28.22 -46.68 -38.36
CA LEU A 194 27.81 -46.99 -39.74
C LEU A 194 28.94 -46.72 -40.74
N GLN A 195 29.70 -45.62 -40.58
CA GLN A 195 30.87 -45.34 -41.42
C GLN A 195 31.92 -46.45 -41.31
N ILE A 196 32.26 -46.88 -40.09
CA ILE A 196 33.19 -47.97 -39.86
C ILE A 196 32.67 -49.28 -40.47
N ALA A 197 31.37 -49.59 -40.33
CA ALA A 197 30.79 -50.79 -40.93
C ALA A 197 30.87 -50.78 -42.47
N ASP A 198 30.74 -49.61 -43.08
CA ASP A 198 30.84 -49.42 -44.53
C ASP A 198 32.28 -49.58 -45.02
N GLU A 199 33.25 -48.98 -44.33
CA GLU A 199 34.68 -49.17 -44.59
C GLU A 199 35.06 -50.66 -44.52
N TRP A 200 34.58 -51.40 -43.51
CA TRP A 200 34.81 -52.84 -43.40
C TRP A 200 34.21 -53.64 -44.55
N ARG A 201 33.02 -53.25 -45.04
CA ARG A 201 32.43 -53.88 -46.23
C ARG A 201 33.28 -53.59 -47.47
N GLU A 202 33.75 -52.36 -47.62
CA GLU A 202 34.59 -51.96 -48.74
C GLU A 202 35.93 -52.70 -48.72
N GLU A 203 36.64 -52.75 -47.58
CA GLU A 203 37.87 -53.53 -47.41
C GLU A 203 37.65 -55.01 -47.72
N ARG A 204 36.53 -55.59 -47.29
CA ARG A 204 36.18 -56.98 -47.64
C ARG A 204 36.01 -57.20 -49.13
N VAL A 205 35.37 -56.26 -49.84
CA VAL A 205 35.20 -56.34 -51.30
C VAL A 205 36.55 -56.19 -52.00
N GLN A 206 37.37 -55.21 -51.58
CA GLN A 206 38.72 -55.00 -52.12
C GLN A 206 39.61 -56.23 -51.94
N MET A 207 39.59 -56.86 -50.76
CA MET A 207 40.31 -58.10 -50.50
C MET A 207 39.84 -59.23 -51.43
N LYS A 208 38.54 -59.39 -51.64
CA LYS A 208 37.98 -60.41 -52.54
C LYS A 208 38.37 -60.17 -54.00
N ILE A 209 38.38 -58.92 -54.43
CA ILE A 209 38.87 -58.55 -55.78
C ILE A 209 40.36 -58.87 -55.90
N TYR A 210 41.16 -58.54 -54.88
CA TYR A 210 42.60 -58.84 -54.87
C TYR A 210 42.90 -60.34 -54.87
N GLU A 211 42.18 -61.14 -54.07
CA GLU A 211 42.26 -62.61 -54.10
C GLU A 211 41.94 -63.16 -55.49
N ALA A 212 40.87 -62.67 -56.13
CA ALA A 212 40.49 -63.08 -57.48
C ALA A 212 41.53 -62.66 -58.53
N LYS A 213 42.13 -61.46 -58.40
CA LYS A 213 43.24 -61.00 -59.26
C LYS A 213 44.44 -61.93 -59.12
N LEU A 214 44.83 -62.29 -57.90
CA LEU A 214 45.97 -63.18 -57.65
C LEU A 214 45.72 -64.59 -58.20
N GLU A 215 44.52 -65.16 -57.99
CA GLU A 215 44.15 -66.45 -58.61
C GLU A 215 44.15 -66.39 -60.15
N PHE A 216 43.73 -65.25 -60.71
CA PHE A 216 43.75 -65.05 -62.16
C PHE A 216 45.17 -64.95 -62.69
N GLU A 217 46.05 -64.18 -62.05
CA GLU A 217 47.48 -64.08 -62.39
C GLU A 217 48.18 -65.44 -62.33
N GLU A 218 47.91 -66.25 -61.29
CA GLU A 218 48.45 -67.61 -61.17
C GLU A 218 48.00 -68.52 -62.32
N LYS A 219 46.69 -68.53 -62.63
CA LYS A 219 46.13 -69.33 -63.74
C LYS A 219 46.64 -68.83 -65.09
N SER A 220 46.74 -67.52 -65.27
CA SER A 220 47.29 -66.88 -66.47
C SER A 220 48.75 -67.27 -66.68
N ALA A 221 49.58 -67.25 -65.63
CA ALA A 221 50.96 -67.71 -65.69
C ALA A 221 51.08 -69.19 -66.07
N VAL A 222 50.15 -70.05 -65.65
CA VAL A 222 50.08 -71.45 -66.10
C VAL A 222 49.72 -71.54 -67.58
N VAL A 223 48.73 -70.77 -68.04
CA VAL A 223 48.33 -70.71 -69.46
C VAL A 223 49.48 -70.22 -70.33
N ASP A 224 50.19 -69.17 -69.92
CA ASP A 224 51.35 -68.65 -70.63
C ASP A 224 52.48 -69.69 -70.75
N ARG A 225 52.75 -70.46 -69.69
CA ARG A 225 53.72 -71.56 -69.75
C ARG A 225 53.30 -72.62 -70.76
N LEU A 226 52.05 -73.06 -70.72
CA LEU A 226 51.51 -74.04 -71.67
C LEU A 226 51.53 -73.50 -73.11
N ARG A 227 51.24 -72.21 -73.31
CA ARG A 227 51.34 -71.54 -74.62
C ARG A 227 52.78 -71.58 -75.13
N ASN A 228 53.75 -71.19 -74.29
CA ASN A 228 55.17 -71.19 -74.66
C ASN A 228 55.68 -72.61 -74.96
N GLU A 229 55.27 -73.61 -74.19
CA GLU A 229 55.57 -75.02 -74.46
C GLU A 229 54.97 -75.46 -75.81
N LEU A 230 53.71 -75.14 -76.08
CA LEU A 230 53.05 -75.47 -77.34
C LEU A 230 53.72 -74.79 -78.54
N GLU A 231 54.11 -73.52 -78.41
CA GLU A 231 54.82 -72.77 -79.43
C GLU A 231 56.22 -73.36 -79.67
N ALA A 232 56.93 -73.79 -78.62
CA ALA A 232 58.17 -74.54 -78.73
C ALA A 232 57.99 -75.90 -79.44
N PHE A 233 56.90 -76.63 -79.15
CA PHE A 233 56.57 -77.88 -79.84
C PHE A 233 56.27 -77.67 -81.34
N LEU A 234 55.51 -76.64 -81.69
CA LEU A 234 55.17 -76.33 -83.08
C LEU A 234 56.37 -75.83 -83.89
N THR A 235 57.26 -75.05 -83.26
CA THR A 235 58.51 -74.60 -83.89
C THR A 235 59.50 -75.75 -84.06
N ALA A 236 59.65 -76.64 -83.07
CA ALA A 236 60.44 -77.86 -83.18
C ALA A 236 59.95 -78.76 -84.34
N LYS A 237 58.63 -78.89 -84.50
CA LYS A 237 58.01 -79.65 -85.60
C LYS A 237 58.21 -79.02 -86.99
N ARG A 238 58.46 -77.71 -87.09
CA ARG A 238 58.80 -77.02 -88.36
C ARG A 238 60.28 -77.16 -88.74
N THR A 239 61.14 -77.57 -87.81
CA THR A 239 62.58 -77.79 -88.04
C THR A 239 62.95 -79.25 -88.34
N GLU A 240 61.98 -80.18 -88.28
CA GLU A 240 62.15 -81.60 -88.62
C GLU A 240 61.26 -81.99 -89.81
N GLU A 241 61.54 -81.47 -91.01
CA GLU A 241 61.62 -82.20 -92.30
C GLU A 241 61.72 -81.26 -93.54
N PRO A 242 62.43 -81.66 -94.62
CA PRO A 242 62.68 -80.89 -95.85
C PRO A 242 61.67 -81.16 -96.99
N GLU A 243 61.56 -80.18 -97.91
CA GLU A 243 61.07 -80.19 -99.33
C GLU A 243 60.38 -81.46 -99.90
N ALA A 244 59.12 -81.32 -100.35
CA ALA A 244 58.63 -81.69 -101.70
C ALA A 244 57.14 -81.33 -101.91
N ASP A 245 56.83 -80.98 -103.16
CA ASP A 245 55.60 -80.39 -103.71
C ASP A 245 54.33 -81.27 -103.71
N ASP A 246 53.16 -80.63 -103.47
CA ASP A 246 52.01 -80.47 -104.39
C ASP A 246 50.62 -80.42 -103.71
N GLU A 247 49.89 -79.35 -104.08
CA GLU A 247 48.44 -79.09 -104.16
C GLU A 247 47.48 -79.13 -102.93
N ASP A 248 46.77 -78.00 -102.83
CA ASP A 248 45.40 -77.75 -102.36
C ASP A 248 44.99 -78.09 -100.92
N GLY A 249 44.84 -77.02 -100.13
CA GLY A 249 44.24 -77.07 -98.80
C GLY A 249 44.08 -75.70 -98.16
N GLU A 250 43.30 -74.80 -98.77
CA GLU A 250 42.67 -73.70 -98.03
C GLU A 250 41.80 -74.29 -96.92
N SER A 251 42.29 -74.30 -95.67
CA SER A 251 41.43 -74.28 -94.49
C SER A 251 42.21 -74.06 -93.20
N GLN A 252 41.71 -73.11 -92.42
CA GLN A 252 41.93 -72.90 -90.99
C GLN A 252 43.18 -72.11 -90.57
N SER A 253 43.38 -70.91 -91.13
CA SER A 253 44.02 -69.82 -90.35
C SER A 253 43.04 -69.11 -89.40
N SER A 254 41.73 -69.43 -89.45
CA SER A 254 40.71 -68.75 -88.65
C SER A 254 40.79 -69.10 -87.16
N GLY A 255 41.30 -70.27 -86.76
CA GLY A 255 41.41 -70.67 -85.36
C GLY A 255 42.49 -69.89 -84.59
N LEU A 256 43.68 -69.74 -85.17
CA LEU A 256 44.78 -68.97 -84.57
C LEU A 256 44.52 -67.46 -84.61
N HIS A 257 43.85 -66.95 -85.65
CA HIS A 257 43.41 -65.57 -85.69
C HIS A 257 42.27 -65.30 -84.69
N SER A 258 41.37 -66.26 -84.47
CA SER A 258 40.33 -66.15 -83.44
C SER A 258 40.93 -66.14 -82.02
N ILE A 259 41.92 -66.97 -81.72
CA ILE A 259 42.61 -66.98 -80.41
C ILE A 259 43.40 -65.68 -80.19
N LYS A 260 44.13 -65.19 -81.21
CA LYS A 260 44.83 -63.89 -81.18
C LYS A 260 43.86 -62.73 -80.91
N LEU A 261 42.72 -62.71 -81.60
CA LEU A 261 41.68 -61.69 -81.42
C LEU A 261 40.99 -61.78 -80.05
N HIS A 262 40.90 -62.96 -79.44
CA HIS A 262 40.35 -63.09 -78.08
C HIS A 262 41.35 -62.58 -77.03
N ILE A 263 42.64 -62.89 -77.16
CA ILE A 263 43.68 -62.37 -76.24
C ILE A 263 43.81 -60.84 -76.34
N GLU A 264 43.75 -60.26 -77.54
CA GLU A 264 43.77 -58.80 -77.72
C GLU A 264 42.51 -58.13 -77.15
N ARG A 265 41.35 -58.79 -77.26
CA ARG A 265 40.09 -58.33 -76.65
C ARG A 265 40.12 -58.41 -75.13
N ASP A 266 40.77 -59.45 -74.58
CA ASP A 266 40.92 -59.63 -73.14
C ASP A 266 41.86 -58.58 -72.54
N ASN A 267 42.96 -58.23 -73.22
CA ASN A 267 43.84 -57.11 -72.84
C ASN A 267 43.14 -55.74 -72.92
N GLU A 268 42.28 -55.52 -73.93
CA GLU A 268 41.42 -54.31 -73.99
C GLU A 268 40.41 -54.27 -72.85
N THR A 269 39.86 -55.42 -72.42
CA THR A 269 38.96 -55.48 -71.25
C THR A 269 39.70 -55.25 -69.93
N GLU A 270 40.94 -55.70 -69.80
CA GLU A 270 41.80 -55.45 -68.64
C GLU A 270 42.18 -53.95 -68.54
N THR A 271 42.43 -53.31 -69.69
CA THR A 271 42.64 -51.85 -69.79
C THR A 271 41.37 -51.06 -69.44
N ARG A 272 40.18 -51.55 -69.84
CA ARG A 272 38.87 -50.95 -69.46
C ARG A 272 38.53 -51.15 -67.99
N LEU A 273 38.89 -52.29 -67.39
CA LEU A 273 38.71 -52.54 -65.95
C LEU A 273 39.61 -51.62 -65.11
N ASN A 274 40.86 -51.41 -65.53
CA ASN A 274 41.76 -50.45 -64.87
C ASN A 274 41.29 -48.99 -65.05
N SER A 275 40.62 -48.65 -66.16
CA SER A 275 40.00 -47.32 -66.35
C SER A 275 38.73 -47.12 -65.48
N LEU A 276 37.98 -48.20 -65.21
CA LEU A 276 36.84 -48.19 -64.28
C LEU A 276 37.27 -48.11 -62.80
N GLU A 277 38.49 -48.50 -62.45
CA GLU A 277 39.08 -48.25 -61.13
C GLU A 277 39.41 -46.75 -60.90
N GLU A 278 39.69 -45.98 -61.97
CA GLU A 278 39.85 -44.52 -61.89
C GLU A 278 38.51 -43.77 -61.90
N GLU A 279 37.50 -44.22 -62.65
CA GLU A 279 36.15 -43.63 -62.67
C GLU A 279 35.26 -44.05 -61.48
N GLY A 280 35.59 -45.16 -60.81
CA GLY A 280 34.84 -45.68 -59.65
C GLY A 280 34.91 -44.82 -58.39
N ARG A 281 35.73 -43.75 -58.39
CA ARG A 281 35.75 -42.75 -57.30
C ARG A 281 34.66 -41.68 -57.39
N GLU A 282 33.86 -41.63 -58.46
CA GLU A 282 32.81 -40.61 -58.63
C GLU A 282 31.42 -41.19 -59.01
N SER A 283 30.99 -42.27 -58.37
CA SER A 283 29.59 -42.71 -58.48
C SER A 283 28.66 -41.81 -57.66
N ASN A 284 28.30 -40.69 -58.29
CA ASN A 284 27.43 -39.62 -57.79
C ASN A 284 25.94 -40.03 -57.61
N TYR A 285 25.63 -41.34 -57.62
CA TYR A 285 24.28 -41.89 -57.42
C TYR A 285 23.98 -42.20 -55.95
N GLY A 286 25.00 -42.54 -55.15
CA GLY A 286 24.87 -42.66 -53.69
C GLY A 286 24.82 -41.30 -53.02
N ASP A 287 25.73 -40.40 -53.38
CA ASP A 287 25.85 -39.07 -52.78
C ASP A 287 24.58 -38.21 -52.93
N ARG A 288 23.90 -38.30 -54.07
CA ARG A 288 22.71 -37.47 -54.34
C ARG A 288 21.48 -37.92 -53.52
N ALA A 289 21.29 -39.23 -53.36
CA ALA A 289 20.20 -39.78 -52.53
C ALA A 289 20.49 -39.59 -51.03
N VAL A 290 21.75 -39.77 -50.61
CA VAL A 290 22.21 -39.49 -49.25
C VAL A 290 22.08 -38.00 -48.94
N GLN A 291 22.41 -37.10 -49.88
CA GLN A 291 22.23 -35.65 -49.71
C GLN A 291 20.77 -35.22 -49.67
N ASP A 292 19.88 -35.86 -50.43
CA ASP A 292 18.45 -35.57 -50.37
C ASP A 292 17.86 -35.99 -49.00
N ASP A 293 18.26 -37.14 -48.45
CA ASP A 293 17.88 -37.59 -47.11
C ASP A 293 18.53 -36.76 -46.00
N GLU A 294 19.79 -36.35 -46.18
CA GLU A 294 20.49 -35.48 -45.24
C GLU A 294 19.90 -34.06 -45.23
N ASN A 295 19.47 -33.55 -46.39
CA ASN A 295 18.76 -32.28 -46.52
C ASN A 295 17.35 -32.37 -45.93
N TYR A 296 16.65 -33.49 -46.13
CA TYR A 296 15.35 -33.76 -45.51
C TYR A 296 15.46 -33.82 -43.98
N MET A 297 16.45 -34.54 -43.46
CA MET A 297 16.73 -34.64 -42.03
C MET A 297 17.19 -33.30 -41.46
N LYS A 298 18.08 -32.55 -42.13
CA LYS A 298 18.43 -31.17 -41.75
C LYS A 298 17.21 -30.27 -41.72
N GLY A 299 16.28 -30.40 -42.67
CA GLY A 299 15.02 -29.65 -42.71
C GLY A 299 14.11 -29.98 -41.52
N LEU A 300 13.94 -31.27 -41.23
CA LEU A 300 13.16 -31.77 -40.09
C LEU A 300 13.74 -31.34 -38.76
N TRP A 301 15.07 -31.45 -38.61
CA TRP A 301 15.79 -31.01 -37.42
C TRP A 301 15.70 -29.51 -37.23
N LYS A 302 15.91 -28.73 -38.29
CA LYS A 302 15.80 -27.26 -38.23
C LYS A 302 14.37 -26.82 -37.88
N ARG A 303 13.36 -27.56 -38.31
CA ARG A 303 11.96 -27.31 -37.96
C ARG A 303 11.66 -27.70 -36.51
N MET A 304 12.07 -28.86 -36.05
CA MET A 304 11.97 -29.23 -34.63
C MET A 304 12.74 -28.27 -33.71
N LEU A 305 13.94 -27.84 -34.11
CA LEU A 305 14.71 -26.85 -33.35
C LEU A 305 14.03 -25.49 -33.35
N SER A 306 13.41 -25.09 -34.47
CA SER A 306 12.63 -23.86 -34.54
C SER A 306 11.37 -23.96 -33.68
N ASP A 307 10.61 -25.05 -33.77
CA ASP A 307 9.41 -25.28 -32.97
C ASP A 307 9.74 -25.35 -31.47
N SER A 308 10.88 -25.98 -31.12
CA SER A 308 11.40 -26.00 -29.74
C SER A 308 11.87 -24.61 -29.29
N LYS A 309 12.56 -23.86 -30.16
CA LYS A 309 12.98 -22.48 -29.91
C LYS A 309 11.77 -21.54 -29.77
N ASP A 310 10.72 -21.76 -30.54
CA ASP A 310 9.48 -20.98 -30.51
C ASP A 310 8.64 -21.36 -29.29
N ALA A 311 8.62 -22.64 -28.87
CA ALA A 311 8.00 -23.08 -27.63
C ALA A 311 8.75 -22.55 -26.39
N ILE A 312 10.09 -22.57 -26.44
CA ILE A 312 10.94 -21.97 -25.42
C ILE A 312 10.77 -20.45 -25.42
N ALA A 313 10.69 -19.80 -26.58
CA ALA A 313 10.43 -18.36 -26.70
C ALA A 313 9.03 -18.00 -26.23
N GLN A 314 8.01 -18.85 -26.42
CA GLN A 314 6.66 -18.66 -25.86
C GLN A 314 6.64 -18.82 -24.34
N CYS A 315 7.53 -19.64 -23.77
CA CYS A 315 7.69 -19.82 -22.33
C CYS A 315 8.64 -18.79 -21.69
N LEU A 316 9.54 -18.20 -22.48
CA LEU A 316 10.51 -17.17 -22.12
C LEU A 316 10.14 -15.80 -22.68
N VAL A 317 8.91 -15.60 -23.21
CA VAL A 317 8.40 -14.26 -23.45
C VAL A 317 8.55 -13.58 -22.09
N PRO A 318 9.48 -12.62 -21.93
CA PRO A 318 9.27 -11.67 -20.87
C PRO A 318 7.93 -11.10 -21.25
N GLU A 319 6.93 -11.18 -20.37
CA GLU A 319 5.99 -10.07 -20.36
C GLU A 319 6.90 -8.83 -20.23
N GLU A 320 7.25 -8.22 -21.37
CA GLU A 320 7.93 -6.95 -21.41
C GLU A 320 6.91 -5.97 -20.87
N ASP A 321 6.90 -5.90 -19.56
CA ASP A 321 6.51 -4.82 -18.70
C ASP A 321 5.45 -3.85 -19.27
N GLU A 322 4.18 -4.19 -19.07
CA GLU A 322 3.25 -3.20 -18.50
C GLU A 322 3.65 -2.86 -17.03
N ALA A 323 4.64 -3.55 -16.47
CA ALA A 323 5.21 -3.31 -15.14
C ALA A 323 6.00 -1.99 -14.99
N CYS A 324 6.30 -1.25 -16.06
CA CYS A 324 7.01 0.03 -15.94
C CYS A 324 6.10 1.25 -15.67
N GLU A 325 4.79 1.18 -15.95
CA GLU A 325 3.89 2.30 -15.60
C GLU A 325 3.31 2.15 -14.18
N GLU A 326 3.00 0.94 -13.72
CA GLU A 326 2.42 0.75 -12.38
C GLU A 326 3.44 0.93 -11.25
N GLU A 327 4.68 0.42 -11.38
CA GLU A 327 5.72 0.68 -10.38
C GLU A 327 6.12 2.16 -10.33
N SER A 328 6.16 2.84 -11.48
CA SER A 328 6.38 4.28 -11.56
C SER A 328 5.23 5.06 -10.90
N ASN A 329 3.98 4.65 -11.14
CA ASN A 329 2.80 5.28 -10.51
C ASN A 329 2.73 5.04 -8.99
N VAL A 330 3.09 3.84 -8.52
CA VAL A 330 3.16 3.53 -7.08
C VAL A 330 4.31 4.31 -6.44
N ALA A 331 5.49 4.40 -7.08
CA ALA A 331 6.61 5.19 -6.59
C ALA A 331 6.30 6.70 -6.55
N GLU A 332 5.64 7.24 -7.58
CA GLU A 332 5.15 8.63 -7.61
C GLU A 332 4.08 8.88 -6.54
N MET A 333 3.14 7.96 -6.35
CA MET A 333 2.10 8.07 -5.33
C MET A 333 2.69 8.03 -3.91
N VAL A 334 3.66 7.14 -3.66
CA VAL A 334 4.40 7.07 -2.38
C VAL A 334 5.21 8.34 -2.15
N LYS A 335 5.84 8.90 -3.19
CA LYS A 335 6.55 10.18 -3.13
C LYS A 335 5.60 11.34 -2.81
N ALA A 336 4.45 11.41 -3.47
CA ALA A 336 3.42 12.42 -3.23
C ALA A 336 2.77 12.30 -1.83
N MET A 337 2.60 11.09 -1.30
CA MET A 337 2.16 10.88 0.08
C MET A 337 3.21 11.35 1.09
N ARG A 338 4.49 11.04 0.86
CA ARG A 338 5.61 11.47 1.72
C ARG A 338 5.72 13.00 1.75
N GLU A 339 5.60 13.68 0.62
CA GLU A 339 5.65 15.14 0.55
C GLU A 339 4.47 15.80 1.26
N ARG A 340 3.26 15.26 1.14
CA ARG A 340 2.07 15.73 1.90
C ARG A 340 2.26 15.61 3.40
N VAL A 341 2.69 14.44 3.88
CA VAL A 341 2.89 14.20 5.32
C VAL A 341 3.97 15.14 5.87
N ASN A 342 5.07 15.31 5.14
CA ASN A 342 6.12 16.25 5.53
C ASN A 342 5.61 17.71 5.54
N GLY A 343 4.81 18.11 4.55
CA GLY A 343 4.19 19.44 4.50
C GLY A 343 3.26 19.70 5.69
N GLU A 344 2.40 18.75 6.05
CA GLU A 344 1.51 18.87 7.20
C GLU A 344 2.26 18.93 8.53
N ILE A 345 3.35 18.17 8.68
CA ILE A 345 4.21 18.21 9.87
C ILE A 345 4.87 19.59 10.00
N VAL A 346 5.41 20.14 8.90
CA VAL A 346 6.03 21.47 8.88
C VAL A 346 4.99 22.55 9.17
N GLU A 347 3.79 22.46 8.60
CA GLU A 347 2.72 23.43 8.83
C GLU A 347 2.20 23.40 10.28
N ARG A 348 1.99 22.20 10.84
CA ARG A 348 1.61 22.04 12.27
C ARG A 348 2.73 22.52 13.19
N GLY A 349 3.98 22.20 12.88
CA GLY A 349 5.15 22.70 13.61
C GLY A 349 5.26 24.22 13.57
N GLY A 350 5.05 24.83 12.41
CA GLY A 350 5.00 26.28 12.22
C GLY A 350 3.88 26.95 13.01
N LYS A 351 2.67 26.40 12.98
CA LYS A 351 1.52 26.90 13.77
C LYS A 351 1.75 26.77 15.28
N MET A 352 2.43 25.72 15.73
CA MET A 352 2.84 25.56 17.13
C MET A 352 3.90 26.58 17.56
N LEU A 353 4.86 26.88 16.70
CA LEU A 353 5.88 27.90 16.99
C LEU A 353 5.28 29.31 16.98
N GLN A 354 4.38 29.62 16.05
CA GLN A 354 3.65 30.89 16.03
C GLN A 354 2.77 31.08 17.27
N SER A 355 2.09 30.03 17.74
CA SER A 355 1.30 30.10 18.98
C SER A 355 2.15 30.25 20.24
N HIS A 356 3.42 29.86 20.21
CA HIS A 356 4.39 30.10 21.28
C HIS A 356 5.06 31.49 21.24
N VAL A 357 5.10 32.14 20.09
CA VAL A 357 5.64 33.52 19.96
C VAL A 357 4.58 34.58 20.32
N GLN A 358 3.28 34.26 20.27
CA GLN A 358 2.20 35.09 20.80
C GLN A 358 1.98 34.87 22.33
N ILE A 359 3.01 35.05 23.16
CA ILE A 359 2.80 35.33 24.59
C ILE A 359 2.59 36.84 24.71
N PRO A 360 1.42 37.34 25.18
CA PRO A 360 1.23 38.76 25.41
C PRO A 360 2.17 39.22 26.53
N SER A 361 3.05 40.18 26.24
CA SER A 361 3.70 40.98 27.28
C SER A 361 2.62 41.54 28.20
N MET A 362 2.72 41.24 29.50
CA MET A 362 1.97 41.94 30.53
C MET A 362 2.32 43.43 30.55
#